data_AF-A0A1I4HRF7-F1
#
_entry.id   AF-A0A1I4HRF7-F1
#
_cell.length_a   1.000
_cell.length_b   1.000
_cell.length_c   1.000
_cell.angle_alpha   90.00
_cell.angle_beta   90.00
_cell.angle_gamma   90.00
#
_symmetry.space_group_name_H-M   'P 1'
#
loop_
_entity.id
_entity.type
_entity.pdbx_description
1 polymer ?
#
loop_
_entity_poly.entity_id
_entity_poly.type
_entity_poly.pdbx_seq_one_letter_code
_entity_poly.pdbx_strand_id
1 'polypeptide(L)'
;MTTQEQQLRHIRAWQSSGLSQTSYCRKHGLNSKTFGNWLRTYRRTQLRSQPGSMVPVTITPAVPVTDYLRLRCSGGHTLEVPANVSPQWLGELLKCLD
;
A
#
# COMPACT_ATOMS: atom_id res chain seq x y z
N MET A 1 -27.63 -2.10 -22.94
CA MET A 1 -26.78 -0.93 -22.63
C MET A 1 -26.82 -0.71 -21.12
N THR A 2 -25.72 -0.95 -20.39
CA THR A 2 -25.66 -0.62 -18.95
C THR A 2 -25.59 0.89 -18.79
N THR A 3 -26.56 1.47 -18.10
CA THR A 3 -26.60 2.91 -17.80
C THR A 3 -25.41 3.32 -16.92
N GLN A 4 -24.98 4.57 -17.03
CA GLN A 4 -23.84 5.11 -16.27
C GLN A 4 -23.97 4.87 -14.75
N GLU A 5 -25.20 4.90 -14.23
CA GLU A 5 -25.50 4.61 -12.82
C GLU A 5 -25.22 3.15 -12.45
N GLN A 6 -25.55 2.19 -13.32
CA GLN A 6 -25.25 0.77 -13.09
C GLN A 6 -23.74 0.50 -13.12
N GLN A 7 -23.01 1.16 -14.02
CA GLN A 7 -21.54 1.06 -14.09
C GLN A 7 -20.91 1.54 -12.78
N LEU A 8 -21.36 2.69 -12.26
CA LEU A 8 -20.89 3.25 -10.99
C LEU A 8 -21.22 2.33 -9.80
N ARG A 9 -22.42 1.75 -9.75
CA ARG A 9 -22.79 0.77 -8.71
C ARG A 9 -21.83 -0.42 -8.71
N HIS A 10 -21.54 -0.99 -9.88
CA HIS A 10 -20.60 -2.11 -9.96
C HIS A 10 -19.17 -1.73 -9.58
N ILE A 11 -18.70 -0.52 -9.93
CA ILE A 11 -17.36 -0.05 -9.54
C ILE A 11 -17.27 0.11 -8.02
N ARG A 12 -18.27 0.73 -7.38
CA ARG A 12 -18.29 0.90 -5.91
C ARG A 12 -18.38 -0.43 -5.18
N ALA A 13 -19.25 -1.34 -5.65
CA ALA A 13 -19.36 -2.68 -5.08
C ALA A 13 -18.05 -3.48 -5.24
N TRP A 14 -17.36 -3.34 -6.37
CA TRP A 14 -16.04 -3.93 -6.56
C TRP A 14 -15.01 -3.36 -5.57
N GLN A 15 -14.91 -2.03 -5.43
CA GLN A 15 -13.99 -1.39 -4.49
C GLN A 15 -14.22 -1.83 -3.04
N SER A 16 -15.48 -1.96 -2.62
CA SER A 16 -15.82 -2.44 -1.28
C SER A 16 -15.59 -3.94 -1.08
N SER A 17 -15.58 -4.73 -2.17
CA SER A 17 -15.42 -6.18 -2.08
C SER A 17 -14.00 -6.65 -1.80
N GLY A 18 -12.98 -5.80 -2.06
CA GLY A 18 -11.56 -6.17 -1.94
C GLY A 18 -11.11 -7.24 -2.95
N LEU A 19 -11.97 -7.65 -3.89
CA LEU A 19 -11.65 -8.67 -4.89
C LEU A 19 -10.78 -8.12 -6.01
N SER A 20 -9.98 -8.97 -6.64
CA SER A 20 -9.35 -8.62 -7.92
C SER A 20 -10.41 -8.41 -9.01
N GLN A 21 -10.12 -7.53 -9.98
CA GLN A 21 -11.05 -7.20 -11.07
C GLN A 21 -11.57 -8.45 -11.77
N THR A 22 -10.68 -9.40 -12.09
CA THR A 22 -11.03 -10.65 -12.78
C THR A 22 -11.97 -11.51 -11.95
N SER A 23 -11.74 -11.61 -10.64
CA SER A 23 -12.58 -12.39 -9.73
C SER A 23 -13.98 -11.77 -9.60
N TYR A 24 -14.05 -10.46 -9.48
CA TYR A 24 -15.31 -9.73 -9.43
C TYR A 24 -16.10 -9.86 -10.74
N CYS A 25 -15.43 -9.70 -11.89
CA CYS A 25 -16.07 -9.85 -13.19
C CYS A 25 -16.63 -11.27 -13.38
N ARG A 26 -15.87 -12.30 -13.01
CA ARG A 26 -16.34 -13.70 -13.06
C ARG A 26 -17.55 -13.94 -12.14
N LYS A 27 -17.51 -13.43 -10.90
CA LYS A 27 -18.59 -13.61 -9.92
C LYS A 27 -19.91 -12.93 -10.34
N HIS A 28 -19.81 -11.76 -10.96
CA HIS A 28 -20.97 -10.95 -11.35
C HIS A 28 -21.35 -11.09 -12.84
N GLY A 29 -20.75 -12.04 -13.57
CA GLY A 29 -21.05 -12.27 -14.99
C GLY A 29 -20.70 -11.08 -15.90
N LEU A 30 -19.76 -10.23 -15.47
CA LEU A 30 -19.36 -9.03 -16.21
C LEU A 30 -18.22 -9.37 -17.18
N ASN A 31 -18.23 -8.73 -18.35
CA ASN A 31 -17.10 -8.79 -19.26
C ASN A 31 -15.93 -7.95 -18.70
N SER A 32 -14.79 -8.59 -18.46
CA SER A 32 -13.60 -7.95 -17.89
C SER A 32 -13.07 -6.78 -18.70
N LYS A 33 -13.13 -6.85 -20.04
CA LYS A 33 -12.69 -5.75 -20.92
C LYS A 33 -13.62 -4.55 -20.79
N THR A 34 -14.94 -4.80 -20.80
CA THR A 34 -15.96 -3.76 -20.65
C THR A 34 -15.87 -3.09 -19.29
N PHE A 35 -15.74 -3.87 -18.22
CA PHE A 35 -15.56 -3.35 -16.87
C PHE A 35 -14.26 -2.54 -16.72
N GLY A 36 -13.16 -3.00 -17.34
CA GLY A 36 -11.91 -2.25 -17.39
C GLY A 36 -12.06 -0.87 -18.08
N ASN A 37 -12.84 -0.80 -19.15
CA ASN A 37 -13.13 0.47 -19.83
C ASN A 37 -13.96 1.43 -18.95
N TRP A 38 -14.94 0.90 -18.21
CA TRP A 38 -15.70 1.68 -17.21
C TRP A 38 -14.76 2.23 -16.12
N LEU A 39 -13.85 1.40 -15.60
CA LEU A 39 -12.90 1.82 -14.58
C LEU A 39 -11.94 2.90 -15.08
N ARG A 40 -11.46 2.79 -16.33
CA ARG A 40 -10.62 3.82 -16.96
C ARG A 40 -11.35 5.15 -17.10
N THR A 41 -12.61 5.10 -17.53
CA THR A 41 -13.47 6.28 -17.67
C THR A 41 -13.73 6.91 -16.31
N TYR A 42 -14.08 6.10 -15.31
CA TYR A 42 -14.30 6.53 -13.93
C TYR A 42 -13.07 7.22 -13.33
N ARG A 43 -11.88 6.63 -13.45
CA ARG A 43 -10.63 7.24 -12.97
C ARG A 43 -10.34 8.58 -13.64
N ARG A 44 -10.56 8.67 -14.96
CA ARG A 44 -10.39 9.92 -15.71
C ARG A 44 -11.37 11.01 -15.26
N THR A 45 -12.61 10.64 -14.94
CA THR A 45 -13.58 11.60 -14.38
C THR A 45 -13.21 12.04 -12.96
N GLN A 46 -12.73 11.12 -12.11
CA GLN A 46 -12.28 11.45 -10.75
C GLN A 46 -11.04 12.37 -10.75
N LEU A 47 -10.09 12.14 -11.66
CA LEU A 47 -8.91 13.00 -11.83
C LEU A 47 -9.27 14.40 -12.33
N ARG A 48 -10.33 14.55 -13.15
CA ARG A 48 -10.80 15.86 -13.61
C ARG A 48 -11.64 16.60 -12.57
N SER A 49 -12.33 15.86 -11.70
CA SER A 49 -13.10 16.43 -10.58
C SER A 49 -12.23 16.78 -9.37
N GLN A 50 -11.00 16.30 -9.30
CA GLN A 50 -10.01 16.73 -8.31
C GLN A 50 -9.13 17.84 -8.91
N PRO A 51 -9.29 19.11 -8.52
CA PRO A 51 -8.31 20.14 -8.86
C PRO A 51 -7.01 19.81 -8.11
N GLY A 52 -6.06 19.17 -8.79
CA GLY A 52 -4.64 19.09 -8.40
C GLY A 52 -4.34 18.89 -6.91
N SER A 53 -5.17 18.16 -6.17
CA SER A 53 -4.96 17.97 -4.75
C SER A 53 -3.98 16.81 -4.59
N MET A 54 -2.75 17.12 -4.19
CA MET A 54 -1.92 16.18 -3.47
C MET A 54 -2.80 15.58 -2.38
N VAL A 55 -3.21 14.32 -2.55
CA VAL A 55 -3.76 13.54 -1.45
C VAL A 55 -2.58 13.35 -0.50
N PRO A 56 -2.55 13.97 0.69
CA PRO A 56 -1.51 13.65 1.65
C PRO A 56 -1.70 12.19 1.97
N VAL A 57 -0.76 11.35 1.52
CA VAL A 57 -0.67 9.99 2.01
C VAL A 57 -0.36 10.15 3.50
N THR A 58 -1.39 10.02 4.32
CA THR A 58 -1.22 9.96 5.76
C THR A 58 -0.52 8.63 5.98
N ILE A 59 0.81 8.67 6.03
CA ILE A 59 1.61 7.60 6.58
C ILE A 59 1.01 7.42 7.95
N THR A 60 0.20 6.37 8.13
CA THR A 60 -0.26 5.99 9.45
C THR A 60 0.99 5.46 10.10
N PRO A 61 1.65 6.17 11.04
CA PRO A 61 2.77 5.58 11.75
C PRO A 61 2.17 4.39 12.47
N ALA A 62 2.58 3.19 12.05
CA ALA A 62 2.25 1.98 12.76
C ALA A 62 2.95 2.09 14.11
N VAL A 63 2.19 2.55 15.11
CA VAL A 63 2.42 2.50 16.56
C VAL A 63 3.77 3.05 17.11
N PRO A 64 3.76 3.70 18.29
CA PRO A 64 4.90 4.44 18.80
C PRO A 64 5.96 3.53 19.46
N VAL A 65 7.22 3.97 19.36
CA VAL A 65 8.35 3.73 20.28
C VAL A 65 8.61 2.25 20.62
N THR A 66 9.36 1.59 19.74
CA THR A 66 10.56 0.89 20.22
C THR A 66 11.70 1.81 19.84
N ASP A 67 12.34 2.46 20.81
CA ASP A 67 13.57 3.20 20.57
C ASP A 67 14.57 2.18 20.03
N TYR A 68 14.93 2.25 18.76
CA TYR A 68 15.85 1.30 18.12
C TYR A 68 17.04 2.05 17.54
N LEU A 69 18.23 1.49 17.73
CA LEU A 69 19.48 1.95 17.17
C LEU A 69 19.73 1.22 15.85
N ARG A 70 19.98 1.98 14.79
CA ARG A 70 20.40 1.45 13.49
C ARG A 70 21.89 1.64 13.32
N LEU A 71 22.64 0.55 13.20
CA LEU A 71 24.09 0.55 13.05
C LEU A 71 24.45 0.06 11.66
N ARG A 72 25.34 0.79 10.99
CA ARG A 72 25.87 0.41 9.68
C ARG A 72 27.30 -0.10 9.86
N CYS A 73 27.52 -1.37 9.59
CA CYS A 73 28.83 -2.01 9.70
C CYS A 73 29.63 -1.84 8.40
N SER A 74 30.96 -1.96 8.48
CA SER A 74 31.92 -1.82 7.37
C SER A 74 31.66 -2.78 6.19
N GLY A 75 31.03 -3.93 6.43
CA GLY A 75 30.64 -4.91 5.40
C GLY A 75 29.33 -4.62 4.65
N GLY A 76 28.70 -3.45 4.85
CA GLY A 76 27.41 -3.11 4.22
C GLY A 76 26.19 -3.70 4.93
N HIS A 77 26.40 -4.43 6.03
CA HIS A 77 25.33 -4.92 6.89
C HIS A 77 24.75 -3.77 7.72
N THR A 78 23.42 -3.71 7.78
CA THR A 78 22.69 -2.78 8.64
C THR A 78 22.01 -3.59 9.73
N LEU A 79 22.33 -3.27 10.98
CA LEU A 79 21.77 -3.92 12.16
C LEU A 79 20.77 -2.97 12.83
N GLU A 80 19.60 -3.49 13.18
CA GLU A 80 18.57 -2.77 13.92
C GLU A 80 18.43 -3.44 15.29
N VAL A 81 18.78 -2.74 16.36
CA VAL A 81 18.72 -3.24 17.75
C VAL A 81 17.88 -2.33 18.62
N PRO A 82 17.16 -2.84 19.63
CA PRO A 82 16.48 -1.99 20.61
C PRO A 82 17.48 -1.13 21.39
N ALA A 83 17.14 0.11 21.73
CA ALA A 83 18.00 1.04 22.45
C ALA A 83 18.23 0.68 23.93
N ASN A 84 17.47 -0.29 24.46
CA ASN A 84 17.73 -0.87 25.78
C ASN A 84 18.85 -1.93 25.78
N VAL A 85 19.57 -2.07 24.66
CA VAL A 85 20.65 -3.04 24.54
C VAL A 85 21.89 -2.58 25.31
N SER A 86 22.54 -3.51 26.02
CA SER A 86 23.77 -3.20 26.74
C SER A 86 24.92 -2.91 25.77
N PRO A 87 25.71 -1.84 26.00
CA PRO A 87 26.82 -1.47 25.11
C PRO A 87 27.93 -2.54 25.05
N GLN A 88 28.10 -3.32 26.12
CA GLN A 88 29.07 -4.42 26.18
C GLN A 88 28.68 -5.56 25.23
N TRP A 89 27.41 -5.98 25.25
CA TRP A 89 26.90 -7.00 24.33
C TRP A 89 26.99 -6.54 22.88
N LEU A 90 26.67 -5.27 22.63
CA LEU A 90 26.76 -4.69 21.30
C LEU A 90 28.20 -4.69 20.77
N GLY A 91 29.18 -4.39 21.63
CA GLY A 91 30.60 -4.45 21.29
C GLY A 91 31.05 -5.88 20.91
N GLU A 92 30.60 -6.90 21.65
CA GLU A 92 30.92 -8.30 21.34
C GLU A 92 30.27 -8.78 20.04
N LEU A 93 29.03 -8.36 19.77
CA LEU A 93 28.34 -8.67 18.53
C LEU A 93 29.05 -8.03 17.32
N LEU A 94 29.48 -6.78 17.45
CA LEU A 94 30.23 -6.09 16.39
C LEU A 94 31.58 -6.74 16.12
N LYS A 95 32.27 -7.26 17.15
CA LYS A 95 33.52 -8.02 16.98
C LYS A 95 33.34 -9.36 16.24
N CYS A 96 32.16 -9.97 16.31
CA CYS A 96 31.88 -11.20 15.57
C CYS A 96 31.45 -10.95 14.11
N LEU A 97 31.14 -9.70 13.75
CA LEU A 97 30.67 -9.28 12.43
C LEU A 97 31.77 -8.62 11.57
N ASP A 98 32.95 -8.37 12.16
CA ASP A 98 34.21 -8.12 11.46
C ASP A 98 34.87 -9.45 11.06
#